data_AF-A0A7S4T4H7-F1
#
_entry.id   AF-A0A7S4T4H7-F1
#
_cell.length_a   1.000
_cell.length_b   1.000
_cell.length_c   1.000
_cell.angle_alpha   90.00
_cell.angle_beta   90.00
_cell.angle_gamma   90.00
#
_symmetry.space_group_name_H-M   'P 1'
#
loop_
_entity.id
_entity.type
_entity.pdbx_description
1 polymer ?
#
loop_
_entity_poly.entity_id
_entity_poly.type
_entity_poly.pdbx_seq_one_letter_code
_entity_poly.pdbx_strand_id
1 'polypeptide(L)'
;HLLRLQWDHPQLVQLAAAAVLMVEQERSSGQYWSSAEMSAKVEGVLRMQEKSLSLLDAHPGLCSNAELLEAAALLAAFEQMREAVRRGRPLPQREELLLGAARSLFHRSFGSTHEVEAAVASELVGGGCSAEHPGFAAALTRPWAAVRAAA
;
A
#
# COMPACT_ATOMS: atom_id res chain seq x y z
N HIS A 1 -3.73 15.96 10.52
CA HIS A 1 -3.00 16.16 9.26
C HIS A 1 -2.18 14.92 8.96
N LEU A 2 -2.73 14.01 8.14
CA LEU A 2 -2.03 12.82 7.67
C LEU A 2 -0.98 13.17 6.61
N LEU A 3 -1.04 14.38 6.04
CA LEU A 3 -0.06 14.91 5.09
C LEU A 3 1.25 15.44 5.69
N ARG A 4 1.58 15.16 6.97
CA ARG A 4 2.96 15.33 7.45
C ARG A 4 3.91 14.19 7.05
N LEU A 5 3.47 13.29 6.17
CA LEU A 5 4.37 12.47 5.35
C LEU A 5 5.16 13.41 4.42
N GLN A 6 6.26 13.96 4.92
CA GLN A 6 7.24 14.69 4.11
C GLN A 6 7.63 13.84 2.90
N TRP A 7 7.96 14.48 1.78
CA TRP A 7 8.40 13.81 0.55
C TRP A 7 9.55 12.81 0.79
N ASP A 8 10.29 13.01 1.88
CA ASP A 8 11.39 12.18 2.36
C ASP A 8 10.93 10.99 3.22
N HIS A 9 9.65 10.58 3.22
CA HIS A 9 9.26 9.39 3.98
C HIS A 9 10.00 8.17 3.40
N PRO A 10 10.98 7.61 4.13
CA PRO A 10 11.94 6.68 3.56
C PRO A 10 11.25 5.41 3.05
N GLN A 11 10.08 5.09 3.59
CA GLN A 11 9.25 3.95 3.20
C GLN A 11 8.66 4.10 1.79
N LEU A 12 8.20 5.28 1.37
CA LEU A 12 7.65 5.47 0.02
C LEU A 12 8.74 5.36 -1.05
N VAL A 13 9.92 5.92 -0.77
CA VAL A 13 11.10 5.78 -1.64
C VAL A 13 11.55 4.32 -1.70
N GLN A 14 11.54 3.61 -0.57
CA GLN A 14 11.84 2.18 -0.53
C GLN A 14 10.83 1.35 -1.34
N LEU A 15 9.53 1.64 -1.24
CA LEU A 15 8.48 0.97 -2.02
C LEU A 15 8.60 1.24 -3.53
N ALA A 16 8.93 2.47 -3.93
CA ALA A 16 9.16 2.82 -5.32
C ALA A 16 10.38 2.09 -5.89
N ALA A 17 11.50 2.10 -5.16
CA ALA A 17 12.69 1.36 -5.53
C ALA A 17 12.41 -0.15 -5.64
N ALA A 18 11.58 -0.68 -4.75
CA ALA A 18 11.16 -2.08 -4.75
C ALA A 18 10.40 -2.50 -5.98
N ALA A 19 9.37 -1.73 -6.32
CA ALA A 19 8.48 -2.00 -7.44
C ALA A 19 9.26 -2.01 -8.75
N VAL A 20 10.25 -1.12 -8.87
CA VAL A 20 11.19 -1.11 -10.00
C VAL A 20 12.02 -2.39 -10.03
N LEU A 21 12.64 -2.76 -8.90
CA LEU A 21 13.52 -3.92 -8.83
C LEU A 21 12.81 -5.25 -9.09
N MET A 22 11.60 -5.44 -8.57
CA MET A 22 10.84 -6.69 -8.79
C MET A 22 10.44 -6.90 -10.25
N VAL A 23 10.13 -5.82 -10.97
CA VAL A 23 9.79 -5.93 -12.39
C VAL A 23 11.04 -6.04 -13.28
N GLU A 24 12.14 -5.41 -12.88
CA GLU A 24 13.42 -5.64 -13.57
C GLU A 24 13.91 -7.07 -13.41
N GLN A 25 13.66 -7.73 -12.26
CA GLN A 25 13.96 -9.14 -12.07
C GLN A 25 13.15 -10.05 -13.02
N GLU A 26 11.90 -9.71 -13.33
CA GLU A 26 11.07 -10.44 -14.30
C GLU A 26 11.50 -10.23 -15.76
N ARG A 27 12.14 -9.08 -16.06
CA ARG A 27 12.45 -8.66 -17.44
C ARG A 27 13.90 -8.86 -17.86
N SER A 28 14.84 -8.92 -16.93
CA SER A 28 16.26 -8.80 -17.26
C SER A 28 17.04 -10.09 -17.05
N SER A 29 17.42 -10.69 -18.17
CA SER A 29 18.55 -11.63 -18.32
C SER A 29 19.86 -10.92 -18.69
N GLY A 30 19.92 -9.59 -18.64
CA GLY A 30 21.13 -8.84 -18.98
C GLY A 30 21.24 -7.54 -18.19
N GLN A 31 22.35 -7.42 -17.44
CA GLN A 31 23.04 -6.20 -16.96
C GLN A 31 22.10 -5.11 -16.43
N TYR A 32 22.06 -4.80 -15.14
CA TYR A 32 22.75 -3.59 -14.64
C TYR A 32 22.91 -3.53 -13.11
N TRP A 33 22.54 -4.57 -12.36
CA TRP A 33 22.69 -4.63 -10.91
C TRP A 33 23.44 -5.89 -10.52
N SER A 34 24.29 -5.81 -9.49
CA SER A 34 24.85 -7.02 -8.92
C SER A 34 23.71 -7.85 -8.30
N SER A 35 23.70 -9.16 -8.54
CA SER A 35 22.66 -10.08 -8.04
C SER A 35 22.43 -9.92 -6.52
N ALA A 36 23.49 -9.61 -5.76
CA ALA A 36 23.43 -9.41 -4.32
C ALA A 36 22.69 -8.12 -3.90
N GLU A 37 22.95 -6.98 -4.55
CA GLU A 37 22.29 -5.71 -4.20
C GLU A 37 20.80 -5.74 -4.55
N MET A 38 20.44 -6.32 -5.70
CA MET A 38 19.05 -6.52 -6.08
C MET A 38 18.34 -7.44 -5.09
N SER A 39 18.96 -8.57 -4.72
CA SER A 39 18.39 -9.52 -3.75
C SER A 39 18.15 -8.87 -2.38
N ALA A 40 19.11 -8.10 -1.86
CA ALA A 40 18.97 -7.43 -0.57
C ALA A 40 17.83 -6.40 -0.56
N LYS A 41 17.62 -5.70 -1.68
CA LYS A 41 16.53 -4.73 -1.83
C LYS A 41 15.18 -5.41 -1.97
N VAL A 42 15.08 -6.46 -2.78
CA VAL A 42 13.86 -7.27 -2.92
C VAL A 42 13.48 -7.89 -1.57
N GLU A 43 14.44 -8.45 -0.84
CA GLU A 43 14.22 -9.05 0.47
C GLU A 43 13.73 -8.02 1.51
N GLY A 44 14.29 -6.80 1.50
CA GLY A 44 13.83 -5.72 2.37
C GLY A 44 12.36 -5.33 2.14
N VAL A 45 11.90 -5.49 0.90
CA VAL A 45 10.53 -5.13 0.49
C VAL A 45 9.59 -6.27 0.79
N LEU A 46 9.99 -7.50 0.51
CA LEU A 46 9.25 -8.68 0.94
C LEU A 46 9.05 -8.67 2.45
N ARG A 47 10.07 -8.30 3.24
CA ARG A 47 9.92 -8.09 4.70
C ARG A 47 8.95 -6.97 5.05
N MET A 48 8.93 -5.87 4.30
CA MET A 48 8.00 -4.77 4.53
C MET A 48 6.56 -5.16 4.18
N GLN A 49 6.38 -5.89 3.09
CA GLN A 49 5.10 -6.48 2.67
C GLN A 49 4.63 -7.50 3.70
N GLU A 50 5.48 -8.44 4.10
CA GLU A 50 5.21 -9.45 5.13
C GLU A 50 4.84 -8.82 6.46
N LYS A 51 5.54 -7.76 6.88
CA LYS A 51 5.18 -7.01 8.09
C LYS A 51 3.81 -6.36 7.96
N SER A 52 3.51 -5.77 6.82
CA SER A 52 2.21 -5.15 6.56
C SER A 52 1.08 -6.19 6.54
N LEU A 53 1.31 -7.34 5.92
CA LEU A 53 0.39 -8.48 5.92
C LEU A 53 0.21 -9.05 7.32
N SER A 54 1.29 -9.17 8.08
CA SER A 54 1.26 -9.65 9.47
C SER A 54 0.47 -8.72 10.37
N LEU A 55 0.50 -7.41 10.15
CA LEU A 55 -0.36 -6.45 10.85
C LEU A 55 -1.84 -6.60 10.47
N LEU A 56 -2.13 -6.95 9.21
CA LEU A 56 -3.50 -7.21 8.75
C LEU A 56 -4.06 -8.55 9.22
N ASP A 57 -3.20 -9.58 9.32
CA ASP A 57 -3.56 -10.92 9.80
C ASP A 57 -3.52 -11.01 11.34
N ALA A 58 -2.80 -10.12 12.03
CA ALA A 58 -2.85 -9.99 13.48
C ALA A 58 -4.28 -9.67 13.92
N HIS A 59 -4.70 -10.26 15.05
CA HIS A 59 -6.07 -10.17 15.52
C HIS A 59 -6.56 -8.71 15.50
N PRO A 60 -7.72 -8.42 14.86
CA PRO A 60 -8.21 -7.05 14.69
C PRO A 60 -8.46 -6.27 16.00
N GLY A 61 -8.30 -6.91 17.17
CA GLY A 61 -8.33 -6.26 18.47
C GLY A 61 -6.98 -5.76 19.01
N LEU A 62 -5.86 -6.03 18.34
CA LEU A 62 -4.51 -5.66 18.83
C LEU A 62 -3.89 -4.45 18.12
N CYS A 63 -4.37 -4.11 16.93
CA CYS A 63 -3.88 -2.98 16.15
C CYS A 63 -4.89 -1.84 16.18
N SER A 64 -4.39 -0.61 16.23
CA SER A 64 -5.26 0.56 16.06
C SER A 64 -5.78 0.62 14.61
N ASN A 65 -6.99 1.16 14.43
CA ASN A 65 -7.54 1.40 13.09
C ASN A 65 -6.60 2.25 12.21
N ALA A 66 -5.81 3.14 12.82
CA ALA A 66 -4.82 3.94 12.13
C ALA A 66 -3.67 3.08 11.55
N GLU A 67 -3.12 2.15 12.34
CA GLU A 67 -2.05 1.24 11.88
C GLU A 67 -2.53 0.29 10.78
N LEU A 68 -3.76 -0.23 10.90
CA LEU A 68 -4.37 -1.07 9.86
C LEU A 68 -4.57 -0.30 8.56
N LEU A 69 -5.07 0.93 8.65
CA LEU A 69 -5.28 1.80 7.50
C LEU A 69 -3.95 2.18 6.82
N GLU A 70 -2.92 2.49 7.62
CA GLU A 70 -1.58 2.79 7.12
C GLU A 70 -0.98 1.59 6.39
N ALA A 71 -1.02 0.40 6.99
CA ALA A 71 -0.54 -0.84 6.38
C ALA A 71 -1.25 -1.13 5.05
N ALA A 72 -2.58 -1.00 5.03
CA ALA A 72 -3.37 -1.23 3.82
C ALA A 72 -3.10 -0.17 2.73
N ALA A 73 -2.89 1.09 3.11
CA ALA A 73 -2.54 2.17 2.17
C ALA A 73 -1.16 1.97 1.54
N LEU A 74 -0.14 1.61 2.34
CA LEU A 74 1.21 1.32 1.85
C LEU A 74 1.21 0.15 0.86
N LEU A 75 0.45 -0.89 1.18
CA LEU A 75 0.34 -2.08 0.36
C LEU A 75 -0.41 -1.80 -0.96
N ALA A 76 -1.48 -0.99 -0.92
CA ALA A 76 -2.16 -0.53 -2.13
C ALA A 76 -1.28 0.38 -3.00
N ALA A 77 -0.42 1.21 -2.39
CA ALA A 77 0.55 2.03 -3.11
C ALA A 77 1.62 1.17 -3.78
N PHE A 78 2.15 0.16 -3.08
CA PHE A 78 3.10 -0.81 -3.62
C PHE A 78 2.56 -1.53 -4.86
N GLU A 79 1.33 -2.06 -4.79
CA GLU A 79 0.70 -2.75 -5.92
C GLU A 79 0.54 -1.85 -7.15
N GLN A 80 0.18 -0.57 -6.95
CA GLN A 80 0.07 0.40 -8.03
C GLN A 80 1.43 0.68 -8.69
N MET A 81 2.48 0.86 -7.89
CA MET A 81 3.84 1.04 -8.41
C MET A 81 4.29 -0.21 -9.17
N ARG A 82 4.10 -1.41 -8.59
CA ARG A 82 4.46 -2.69 -9.21
C ARG A 82 3.78 -2.85 -10.57
N GLU A 83 2.49 -2.54 -10.64
CA GLU A 83 1.72 -2.61 -11.87
C GLU A 83 2.16 -1.57 -12.91
N ALA A 84 2.50 -0.34 -12.49
CA ALA A 84 3.02 0.69 -13.39
C ALA A 84 4.32 0.23 -14.05
N VAL A 85 5.26 -0.30 -13.27
CA VAL A 85 6.52 -0.82 -13.82
C VAL A 85 6.25 -2.04 -14.70
N ARG A 86 5.38 -2.98 -14.30
CA ARG A 86 5.00 -4.17 -15.09
C ARG A 86 4.38 -3.82 -16.44
N ARG A 87 3.75 -2.65 -16.55
CA ARG A 87 3.22 -2.12 -17.82
C ARG A 87 4.20 -1.20 -18.57
N GLY A 88 5.40 -0.97 -18.03
CA GLY A 88 6.38 -0.04 -18.62
C GLY A 88 5.90 1.41 -18.61
N ARG A 89 5.04 1.78 -17.65
CA ARG A 89 4.54 3.15 -17.47
C ARG A 89 5.42 3.90 -16.48
N PRO A 90 5.45 5.25 -16.55
CA PRO A 90 6.04 6.06 -15.49
C PRO A 90 5.45 5.70 -14.12
N LEU A 91 6.27 5.76 -13.08
CA LEU A 91 5.79 5.60 -11.72
C LEU A 91 4.77 6.69 -11.39
N PRO A 92 3.63 6.34 -10.78
CA PRO A 92 2.62 7.32 -10.41
C PRO A 92 3.17 8.34 -9.41
N GLN A 93 2.71 9.58 -9.52
CA GLN A 93 3.10 10.64 -8.57
C GLN A 93 2.51 10.38 -7.18
N ARG A 94 3.05 11.04 -6.15
CA ARG A 94 2.57 10.90 -4.75
C ARG A 94 1.05 11.10 -4.63
N GLU A 95 0.52 12.13 -5.29
CA GLU A 95 -0.91 12.41 -5.26
C GLU A 95 -1.73 11.30 -5.93
N GLU A 96 -1.29 10.80 -7.09
CA GLU A 96 -1.95 9.68 -7.79
C GLU A 96 -1.97 8.41 -6.94
N LEU A 97 -0.86 8.12 -6.24
CA LEU A 97 -0.75 6.98 -5.32
C LEU A 97 -1.70 7.11 -4.14
N LEU A 98 -1.79 8.29 -3.52
CA LEU A 98 -2.71 8.56 -2.42
C LEU A 98 -4.15 8.40 -2.87
N LEU A 99 -4.51 8.99 -4.01
CA LEU A 99 -5.86 8.90 -4.58
C LEU A 99 -6.22 7.46 -4.98
N GLY A 100 -5.27 6.73 -5.58
CA GLY A 100 -5.45 5.34 -5.96
C GLY A 100 -5.55 4.41 -4.75
N ALA A 101 -4.71 4.60 -3.74
CA ALA A 101 -4.76 3.81 -2.50
C ALA A 101 -6.08 4.08 -1.77
N ALA A 102 -6.47 5.34 -1.64
CA ALA A 102 -7.75 5.72 -1.05
C ALA A 102 -8.93 5.12 -1.84
N ARG A 103 -8.88 5.10 -3.17
CA ARG A 103 -9.91 4.47 -4.01
C ARG A 103 -10.02 2.96 -3.75
N SER A 104 -8.89 2.28 -3.60
CA SER A 104 -8.85 0.85 -3.26
C SER A 104 -9.42 0.57 -1.86
N LEU A 105 -9.14 1.44 -0.88
CA LEU A 105 -9.57 1.28 0.50
C LEU A 105 -11.04 1.64 0.73
N PHE A 106 -11.50 2.74 0.14
CA PHE A 106 -12.83 3.29 0.41
C PHE A 106 -13.85 2.95 -0.69
N HIS A 107 -13.44 2.26 -1.75
CA HIS A 107 -14.27 1.92 -2.91
C HIS A 107 -15.02 3.13 -3.53
N ARG A 108 -14.45 4.33 -3.40
CA ARG A 108 -14.99 5.58 -3.96
C ARG A 108 -13.89 6.39 -4.62
N SER A 109 -14.27 7.26 -5.56
CA SER A 109 -13.33 8.17 -6.21
C SER A 109 -13.17 9.45 -5.39
N PHE A 110 -11.96 9.96 -5.36
CA PHE A 110 -11.60 11.23 -4.73
C PHE A 110 -11.03 12.16 -5.80
N GLY A 111 -11.44 13.43 -5.77
CA GLY A 111 -10.96 14.47 -6.67
C GLY A 111 -9.70 15.17 -6.15
N SER A 112 -9.40 15.05 -4.86
CA SER A 112 -8.25 15.71 -4.24
C SER A 112 -7.74 14.97 -2.99
N THR A 113 -6.48 15.24 -2.62
CA THR A 113 -5.90 14.76 -1.37
C THR A 113 -6.65 15.25 -0.13
N HIS A 114 -7.26 16.43 -0.20
CA HIS A 114 -8.07 16.98 0.90
C HIS A 114 -9.33 16.13 1.17
N GLU A 115 -10.00 15.64 0.11
CA GLU A 115 -11.15 14.73 0.28
C GLU A 115 -10.74 13.39 0.89
N VAL A 116 -9.54 12.90 0.55
CA VAL A 116 -8.96 11.69 1.17
C VAL A 116 -8.69 11.93 2.65
N GLU A 117 -8.08 13.07 3.03
CA GLU A 117 -7.85 13.39 4.44
C GLU A 117 -9.16 13.46 5.24
N ALA A 118 -10.19 14.11 4.68
CA ALA A 118 -11.50 14.20 5.32
C ALA A 118 -12.16 12.81 5.48
N ALA A 119 -12.02 11.95 4.48
CA ALA A 119 -12.48 10.57 4.54
C ALA A 119 -11.79 9.78 5.65
N VAL A 120 -10.46 9.82 5.70
CA VAL A 120 -9.69 9.13 6.74
C VAL A 120 -10.03 9.67 8.12
N ALA A 121 -10.12 11.00 8.29
CA ALA A 121 -10.49 11.61 9.55
C ALA A 121 -11.88 11.14 10.02
N SER A 122 -12.83 11.02 9.10
CA SER A 122 -14.18 10.54 9.40
C SER A 122 -14.17 9.09 9.89
N GLU A 123 -13.36 8.22 9.30
CA GLU A 123 -13.22 6.83 9.74
C GLU A 123 -12.54 6.72 11.10
N LEU A 124 -11.49 7.51 11.34
CA LEU A 124 -10.77 7.52 12.61
C LEU A 124 -11.63 8.05 13.76
N VAL A 125 -12.50 9.04 13.50
CA VAL A 125 -13.44 9.60 14.49
C VAL A 125 -14.67 8.72 14.66
N GLY A 126 -15.17 8.11 13.57
CA GLY A 126 -16.39 7.31 13.52
C GLY A 126 -16.24 5.88 14.10
N GLY A 127 -15.01 5.37 14.23
CA GLY A 127 -14.71 4.05 14.78
C GLY A 127 -15.04 3.86 16.28
N GLY A 128 -15.60 4.87 16.95
CA GLY A 128 -15.90 4.85 18.37
C GLY A 128 -17.19 4.10 18.77
N CYS A 129 -18.26 4.07 17.97
CA CYS A 129 -19.57 3.62 18.49
C CYS A 129 -20.58 2.99 17.50
N SER A 130 -20.29 2.82 16.20
CA SER A 130 -21.28 2.20 15.30
C SER A 130 -20.98 0.73 15.02
N ALA A 131 -21.55 -0.14 15.85
CA ALA A 131 -21.57 -1.60 15.67
C ALA A 131 -22.33 -2.06 14.40
N GLU A 132 -22.77 -1.15 13.53
CA GLU A 132 -23.73 -1.44 12.45
C GLU A 132 -23.13 -1.43 11.04
N HIS A 133 -21.81 -1.20 10.88
CA HIS A 133 -21.16 -1.34 9.57
C HIS A 133 -20.17 -2.52 9.53
N PRO A 134 -20.64 -3.77 9.35
CA PRO A 134 -19.79 -4.94 9.08
C PRO A 134 -19.03 -4.84 7.74
N GLY A 135 -19.21 -3.76 6.97
CA GLY A 135 -18.65 -3.59 5.64
C GLY A 135 -17.16 -3.31 5.59
N PHE A 136 -16.57 -2.60 6.56
CA PHE A 136 -15.18 -2.14 6.45
C PHE A 136 -14.16 -3.28 6.65
N ALA A 137 -14.32 -4.10 7.71
CA ALA A 137 -13.49 -5.28 7.92
C ALA A 137 -13.69 -6.34 6.81
N ALA A 138 -14.91 -6.45 6.27
CA ALA A 138 -15.19 -7.32 5.13
C ALA A 138 -14.59 -6.78 3.81
N ALA A 139 -14.52 -5.46 3.65
CA ALA A 139 -13.93 -4.80 2.48
C ALA A 139 -12.40 -4.91 2.46
N LEU A 140 -11.74 -4.93 3.61
CA LEU A 140 -10.30 -5.17 3.71
C LEU A 140 -9.93 -6.65 3.50
N THR A 141 -10.80 -7.59 3.86
CA THR A 141 -10.53 -9.04 3.74
C THR A 141 -10.80 -9.62 2.35
N ARG A 142 -11.80 -9.11 1.63
CA ARG A 142 -12.24 -9.68 0.32
C ARG A 142 -11.27 -9.50 -0.86
N PRO A 143 -10.64 -8.33 -1.09
CA PRO A 143 -9.68 -8.19 -2.18
C PRO A 143 -8.37 -8.95 -1.89
N TRP A 144 -8.04 -9.15 -0.61
CA TRP A 144 -6.75 -9.69 -0.20
C TRP A 144 -6.61 -11.20 -0.37
N ALA A 145 -7.70 -11.95 -0.18
CA ALA A 145 -7.72 -13.38 -0.45
C ALA A 145 -7.45 -13.71 -1.94
N ALA A 146 -7.92 -12.87 -2.86
CA ALA A 146 -7.69 -13.03 -4.29
C ALA A 146 -6.24 -12.71 -4.70
N VAL A 147 -5.61 -11.72 -4.05
CA VAL A 147 -4.19 -11.38 -4.27
C VAL A 147 -3.27 -12.47 -3.71
N ARG A 148 -3.58 -13.07 -2.55
CA ARG A 148 -2.85 -14.23 -2.00
C ARG A 148 -2.92 -15.48 -2.90
N ALA A 149 -3.99 -15.64 -3.68
CA ALA A 149 -4.14 -16.78 -4.58
C ALA A 149 -3.42 -16.61 -5.93
N ALA A 150 -2.92 -15.40 -6.22
CA ALA A 150 -2.29 -15.04 -7.50
C ALA A 150 -0.77 -14.78 -7.39
N ALA A 151 -0.20 -14.84 -6.19
CA ALA A 151 1.24 -14.78 -5.90
C ALA A 151 1.75 -16.19 -5.58
#